data_AF-A0A351SF44-F1
#
_entry.id   AF-A0A351SF44-F1
#
_cell.length_a   1.000
_cell.length_b   1.000
_cell.length_c   1.000
_cell.angle_alpha   90.00
_cell.angle_beta   90.00
_cell.angle_gamma   90.00
#
_symmetry.space_group_name_H-M   'P 1'
#
loop_
_entity.id
_entity.type
_entity.pdbx_description
1 polymer ?
#
loop_
_entity_poly.entity_id
_entity_poly.type
_entity_poly.pdbx_seq_one_letter_code
_entity_poly.pdbx_strand_id
1 'polypeptide(L)' 'MYTKPKRLRRSQLAVPGSDENKMAKAIAGNADHVFLDLEDAVAPSAKKDARKKIIA' A
#
# COMPACT_ATOMS: atom_id res chain seq x y z
N MET A 1 -10.98 25.31 -1.37
CA MET A 1 -9.51 25.14 -1.41
C MET A 1 -9.13 24.18 -0.30
N TYR A 2 -8.52 23.02 -0.60
CA TYR A 2 -8.17 22.04 0.43
C TYR A 2 -6.79 22.37 1.01
N THR A 3 -6.69 22.52 2.32
CA THR A 3 -5.41 22.72 3.00
C THR A 3 -4.61 21.43 2.92
N LYS A 4 -3.40 21.49 2.34
CA LYS A 4 -2.50 20.33 2.27
C LYS A 4 -1.97 20.00 3.67
N PRO A 5 -2.09 18.74 4.15
CA PRO A 5 -1.52 18.35 5.42
C PRO A 5 0.00 18.56 5.46
N LYS A 6 0.53 19.18 6.53
CA LYS A 6 1.97 19.32 6.77
C LYS A 6 2.53 18.02 7.35
N ARG A 7 3.05 17.16 6.48
CA ARG A 7 3.74 15.91 6.84
C ARG A 7 4.82 15.56 5.82
N LEU A 8 5.80 14.75 6.22
CA LEU A 8 6.84 14.24 5.33
C LEU A 8 6.22 13.34 4.25
N ARG A 9 6.78 13.42 3.03
CA ARG A 9 6.43 12.60 1.85
C ARG A 9 7.66 12.45 0.94
N ARG A 10 8.81 12.11 1.50
CA ARG A 10 10.08 11.93 0.79
C ARG A 10 10.10 10.63 -0.01
N SER A 11 9.36 9.62 0.45
CA SER A 11 9.21 8.33 -0.21
C SER A 11 7.77 7.82 -0.09
N GLN A 12 7.24 7.28 -1.19
CA GLN A 12 5.98 6.56 -1.24
C GLN A 12 6.27 5.13 -1.71
N LEU A 13 6.23 4.18 -0.80
CA LEU A 13 6.53 2.78 -1.06
C LEU A 13 5.26 2.08 -1.57
N ALA A 14 5.25 1.72 -2.85
CA ALA A 14 4.20 0.90 -3.44
C ALA A 14 4.39 -0.58 -3.08
N VAL A 15 3.32 -1.24 -2.65
CA VAL A 15 3.33 -2.61 -2.17
C VAL A 15 2.11 -3.36 -2.71
N PRO A 16 2.26 -4.54 -3.34
CA PRO A 16 1.10 -5.28 -3.83
C PRO A 16 0.20 -5.73 -2.67
N GLY A 17 -1.09 -5.40 -2.72
CA GLY A 17 -2.07 -5.79 -1.71
C GLY A 17 -2.40 -7.28 -1.63
N SER A 18 -1.85 -8.08 -2.55
CA SER A 18 -2.00 -9.54 -2.56
C SER A 18 -0.97 -10.28 -1.67
N ASP A 19 0.11 -9.60 -1.24
CA ASP A 19 1.25 -10.19 -0.52
C ASP A 19 1.41 -9.60 0.89
N GLU A 20 0.79 -10.26 1.87
CA GLU A 20 0.77 -9.83 3.27
C GLU A 20 2.17 -9.74 3.90
N ASN A 21 3.11 -10.58 3.46
CA ASN A 21 4.49 -10.52 3.94
C ASN A 21 5.18 -9.21 3.52
N LYS A 22 4.93 -8.76 2.28
CA LYS A 22 5.45 -7.46 1.82
C LYS A 22 4.74 -6.29 2.51
N MET A 23 3.43 -6.39 2.74
CA MET A 23 2.70 -5.36 3.49
C MET A 23 3.26 -5.19 4.90
N ALA A 24 3.45 -6.29 5.64
CA ALA A 24 4.00 -6.25 7.00
C ALA A 24 5.40 -5.62 7.05
N LYS A 25 6.28 -5.99 6.11
CA LYS A 25 7.63 -5.41 6.01
C LYS A 25 7.61 -3.93 5.66
N ALA A 26 6.70 -3.50 4.77
CA ALA A 26 6.57 -2.11 4.39
C ALA A 26 6.10 -1.24 5.56
N ILE A 27 5.14 -1.73 6.35
CA ILE A 27 4.64 -1.05 7.56
C ILE A 27 5.75 -0.93 8.61
N ALA A 28 6.58 -1.95 8.78
CA ALA A 28 7.73 -1.93 9.69
C ALA A 28 8.92 -1.10 9.18
N GLY A 29 8.86 -0.59 7.94
CA GLY A 29 9.94 0.17 7.31
C GLY A 29 9.90 1.68 7.61
N ASN A 30 10.85 2.42 7.01
CA ASN A 30 11.03 3.86 7.23
C ASN A 30 10.39 4.74 6.14
N ALA A 31 9.47 4.20 5.33
CA ALA A 31 8.81 4.98 4.29
C ALA A 31 7.82 5.98 4.89
N ASP A 32 7.81 7.22 4.40
CA ASP A 32 6.86 8.25 4.87
C ASP A 32 5.40 7.93 4.47
N HIS A 33 5.21 7.05 3.49
CA HIS A 33 3.90 6.60 3.01
C HIS A 33 4.04 5.17 2.46
N VAL A 34 3.19 4.25 2.92
CA VAL A 34 3.00 2.92 2.33
C VAL A 34 1.69 2.90 1.53
N PHE A 35 1.78 2.65 0.23
CA PHE A 35 0.65 2.57 -0.69
C PHE A 35 0.41 1.10 -1.03
N LEU A 36 -0.74 0.56 -0.60
CA LEU A 36 -1.15 -0.81 -0.92
C LEU A 36 -1.87 -0.81 -2.27
N ASP A 37 -1.23 -1.43 -3.26
CA ASP A 37 -1.67 -1.45 -4.65
C ASP A 37 -2.71 -2.55 -4.91
N LEU A 38 -3.72 -2.20 -5.71
CA LEU A 38 -4.76 -3.11 -6.24
C LEU A 38 -4.78 -3.14 -7.78
N GLU A 39 -3.86 -2.41 -8.42
CA GLU A 39 -3.78 -2.27 -9.86
C GLU A 39 -2.75 -3.23 -10.46
N ASP A 40 -1.64 -2.74 -11.00
CA ASP A 40 -0.77 -3.49 -11.89
C ASP A 40 0.21 -4.40 -11.13
N ALA A 41 0.46 -4.15 -9.85
CA ALA A 41 1.23 -5.06 -9.02
C ALA A 41 0.41 -6.29 -8.57
N VAL A 42 -0.88 -6.35 -8.90
CA VAL A 42 -1.79 -7.43 -8.49
C VAL A 42 -2.35 -8.17 -9.71
N ALA A 43 -2.07 -9.48 -9.77
CA ALA A 43 -2.63 -10.35 -10.80
C ALA A 43 -4.17 -10.22 -10.88
N PRO A 44 -4.78 -10.21 -12.08
CA PRO A 44 -6.23 -9.99 -12.24
C PRO A 44 -7.10 -10.91 -11.38
N SER A 45 -6.72 -12.20 -11.26
CA SER A 45 -7.42 -13.19 -10.43
C SER A 45 -7.32 -12.92 -8.93
N ALA A 46 -6.28 -12.21 -8.48
CA ALA A 46 -6.01 -11.93 -7.07
C ALA A 46 -6.68 -10.64 -6.56
N LYS A 47 -7.24 -9.79 -7.43
CA LYS A 47 -7.75 -8.45 -7.05
C LYS A 47 -8.85 -8.50 -5.98
N LYS A 48 -9.74 -9.49 -6.03
CA LYS A 48 -10.83 -9.64 -5.04
C LYS A 48 -10.28 -10.01 -3.66
N ASP A 49 -9.34 -10.94 -3.60
CA ASP A 49 -8.77 -11.36 -2.33
C ASP A 49 -7.77 -10.34 -1.78
N ALA A 50 -6.99 -9.68 -2.64
CA ALA A 50 -6.14 -8.55 -2.24
C ALA A 50 -6.94 -7.45 -1.53
N ARG A 51 -8.14 -7.12 -2.03
CA ARG A 51 -9.02 -6.15 -1.36
C ARG A 51 -9.44 -6.60 0.04
N LYS A 52 -9.71 -7.90 0.24
CA LYS A 52 -10.04 -8.44 1.58
C LYS A 52 -8.84 -8.36 2.50
N LYS A 53 -7.65 -8.74 2.01
CA LYS A 53 -6.39 -8.70 2.77
C LYS A 53 -6.00 -7.29 3.23
N ILE A 54 -6.27 -6.27 2.41
CA ILE A 54 -6.01 -4.86 2.78
C ILE A 54 -6.91 -4.38 3.93
N ILE A 55 -8.14 -4.92 4.05
CA ILE A 55 -9.15 -4.47 5.02
C ILE A 55 -9.10 -5.26 6.33
N ALA A 56 -8.69 -6.54 6.27
CA ALA A 56 -8.60 -7.44 7.42
C ALA A 56 -7.52 -7.00 8.41
#